data_AF-A0A183UQQ2-F1
#
_entry.id   AF-A0A183UQQ2-F1
#
_cell.length_a   1.000
_cell.length_b   1.000
_cell.length_c   1.000
_cell.angle_alpha   90.00
_cell.angle_beta   90.00
_cell.angle_gamma   90.00
#
_symmetry.space_group_name_H-M   'P 1'
#
loop_
_entity.id
_entity.type
_entity.pdbx_description
1 polymer ?
#
loop_
_entity_poly.entity_id
_entity_poly.type
_entity_poly.pdbx_seq_one_letter_code
_entity_poly.pdbx_strand_id
1 'polypeptide(L)'
;MCLRLAMIFVPIMSQKLVAKQSMYRKELEEFRERIMDAKKEGNNLLQQQIFLEQRDFLRSKDIRLGRQFLIILANGGVFATQFFAIRKMVEVNFPGWSTGGALWFTDLTISDPYYALPLISAVTMGIVARVGIEMGTSTDQMGPGMRLGMLYGLPLFIFIASSRFASALCVYWCTSNFISLVYAAAFKVPVIRKAFNIPPVVRHEKKKGELGTIAAMYKNYKG
;
A
#
# COMPACT_ATOMS: atom_id res chain seq x y z
N MET A 1 -1.04 8.57 17.17
CA MET A 1 -1.37 7.14 17.43
C MET A 1 -2.87 6.92 17.59
N CYS A 2 -3.54 7.64 18.50
CA CYS A 2 -4.96 7.44 18.83
C CYS A 2 -5.90 7.49 17.62
N LEU A 3 -5.71 8.45 16.71
CA LEU A 3 -6.55 8.58 15.51
C LEU A 3 -6.49 7.36 14.58
N ARG A 4 -5.33 6.69 14.49
CA ARG A 4 -5.19 5.45 13.69
C ARG A 4 -5.80 4.23 14.36
N LEU A 5 -5.77 4.18 15.69
CA LEU A 5 -6.45 3.13 16.46
C LEU A 5 -7.96 3.30 16.39
N ALA A 6 -8.46 4.54 16.52
CA ALA A 6 -9.88 4.86 16.37
C ALA A 6 -10.44 4.50 14.99
N MET A 7 -9.63 4.62 13.94
CA MET A 7 -10.05 4.35 12.56
C MET A 7 -9.75 2.93 12.07
N ILE A 8 -9.61 1.96 12.99
CA ILE A 8 -9.41 0.53 12.67
C ILE A 8 -10.50 -0.05 11.76
N PHE A 9 -11.69 0.54 11.75
CA PHE A 9 -12.78 0.17 10.85
C PHE A 9 -12.40 0.28 9.35
N VAL A 10 -11.58 1.27 8.98
CA VAL A 10 -11.17 1.48 7.58
C VAL A 10 -10.31 0.32 7.06
N PRO A 11 -9.22 -0.09 7.74
CA PRO A 11 -8.50 -1.32 7.41
C PRO A 11 -9.37 -2.58 7.38
N ILE A 12 -10.33 -2.73 8.32
CA ILE A 12 -11.24 -3.89 8.34
C ILE A 12 -12.11 -3.92 7.08
N MET A 13 -12.68 -2.79 6.67
CA MET A 13 -13.48 -2.69 5.45
C MET A 13 -12.65 -3.03 4.20
N SER A 14 -11.40 -2.54 4.16
CA SER A 14 -10.45 -2.88 3.10
C SER A 14 -10.21 -4.39 3.00
N GLN A 15 -9.91 -5.05 4.13
CA GLN A 15 -9.65 -6.48 4.16
C GLN A 15 -10.87 -7.32 3.77
N LYS A 16 -12.08 -6.91 4.13
CA LYS A 16 -13.31 -7.57 3.69
C LYS A 16 -13.48 -7.51 2.17
N LEU A 17 -13.22 -6.34 1.57
CA LEU A 17 -13.31 -6.16 0.13
C LEU A 17 -12.27 -7.00 -0.62
N VAL A 18 -11.04 -7.04 -0.09
CA VAL A 18 -9.95 -7.85 -0.64
C VAL A 18 -10.23 -9.34 -0.54
N ALA A 19 -10.77 -9.81 0.59
CA ALA A 19 -11.18 -11.20 0.74
C ALA A 19 -12.28 -11.57 -0.28
N LYS A 20 -13.25 -10.68 -0.51
CA LYS A 20 -14.29 -10.86 -1.53
C LYS A 20 -13.72 -10.89 -2.96
N GLN A 21 -12.78 -10.00 -3.28
CA GLN A 21 -12.07 -10.02 -4.57
C GLN A 21 -11.26 -11.31 -4.76
N SER A 22 -10.65 -11.84 -3.68
CA SER A 22 -9.84 -13.06 -3.76
C SER A 22 -10.63 -14.29 -4.23
N MET A 23 -11.96 -14.30 -4.05
CA MET A 23 -12.84 -15.38 -4.53
C MET A 23 -12.99 -15.40 -6.05
N TYR A 24 -12.81 -14.25 -6.73
CA TYR A 24 -12.98 -14.08 -8.17
C TYR A 24 -11.64 -13.86 -8.90
N ARG A 25 -10.54 -14.29 -8.28
CA ARG A 25 -9.19 -14.06 -8.81
C ARG A 25 -8.99 -14.70 -10.18
N LYS A 26 -9.57 -15.89 -10.42
CA LYS A 26 -9.43 -16.60 -11.70
C LYS A 26 -10.07 -15.83 -12.84
N GLU A 27 -11.30 -15.37 -12.64
CA GLU A 27 -12.03 -14.56 -13.61
C GLU A 27 -11.32 -13.23 -13.87
N LEU A 28 -10.75 -12.62 -12.83
CA LEU A 28 -9.93 -11.41 -12.98
C LEU A 28 -8.62 -11.66 -13.74
N GLU A 29 -8.01 -12.83 -13.59
CA GLU A 29 -6.86 -13.27 -14.39
C GLU A 29 -7.23 -13.47 -15.87
N GLU A 30 -8.38 -14.07 -16.17
CA GLU A 30 -8.89 -14.23 -17.54
C GLU A 30 -9.13 -12.86 -18.22
N PHE A 31 -9.78 -11.91 -17.53
CA PHE A 31 -9.92 -10.54 -18.03
C PHE A 31 -8.56 -9.90 -18.33
N ARG A 32 -7.56 -10.14 -17.47
CA ARG A 32 -6.21 -9.61 -17.64
C ARG A 32 -5.51 -10.22 -18.85
N GLU A 33 -5.63 -11.53 -19.07
CA GLU A 33 -5.08 -12.21 -20.25
C GLU A 33 -5.70 -11.64 -21.53
N ARG A 34 -7.04 -11.52 -21.59
CA ARG A 34 -7.75 -10.91 -22.73
C ARG A 34 -7.30 -9.47 -23.02
N ILE A 35 -7.09 -8.66 -21.98
CA ILE A 35 -6.57 -7.28 -22.13
C ILE A 35 -5.14 -7.30 -22.71
N MET A 36 -4.29 -8.23 -22.27
CA MET A 36 -2.92 -8.33 -22.77
C MET A 36 -2.90 -8.76 -24.24
N ASP A 37 -3.76 -9.69 -24.65
CA ASP A 37 -3.82 -10.14 -26.03
C ASP A 37 -4.37 -9.05 -26.96
N ALA A 38 -5.46 -8.37 -26.57
CA ALA A 38 -5.96 -7.19 -27.30
C ALA A 38 -4.91 -6.08 -27.44
N LYS A 39 -4.06 -5.89 -26.42
CA LYS A 39 -2.95 -4.94 -26.47
C LYS A 39 -1.84 -5.36 -27.44
N LYS A 40 -1.49 -6.65 -27.50
CA LYS A 40 -0.52 -7.17 -28.48
C LYS A 40 -1.01 -6.99 -29.91
N GLU A 41 -2.32 -7.12 -30.11
CA GLU A 41 -2.98 -6.94 -31.40
C GLU A 41 -3.18 -5.45 -31.78
N GLY A 42 -2.91 -4.52 -30.86
CA GLY A 42 -3.13 -3.07 -31.09
C GLY A 42 -4.61 -2.66 -31.12
N ASN A 43 -5.52 -3.52 -30.68
CA ASN A 43 -6.95 -3.29 -30.74
C ASN A 43 -7.46 -2.53 -29.50
N ASN A 44 -7.33 -1.20 -29.54
CA ASN A 44 -7.72 -0.30 -28.45
C ASN A 44 -9.23 -0.37 -28.13
N LEU A 45 -10.08 -0.62 -29.13
CA LEU A 45 -11.53 -0.74 -28.93
C LEU A 45 -11.88 -2.01 -28.15
N LEU A 46 -11.28 -3.15 -28.54
CA LEU A 46 -11.46 -4.41 -27.83
C LEU A 46 -10.94 -4.31 -26.39
N GLN A 47 -9.81 -3.65 -26.18
CA GLN A 47 -9.29 -3.38 -24.84
C GLN A 47 -10.31 -2.60 -23.98
N GLN A 48 -10.91 -1.54 -24.53
CA GLN A 48 -11.91 -0.74 -23.82
C GLN A 48 -13.19 -1.54 -23.51
N GLN A 49 -13.64 -2.38 -24.45
CA GLN A 49 -14.78 -3.27 -24.24
C GLN A 49 -14.52 -4.27 -23.10
N ILE A 50 -13.34 -4.91 -23.08
CA ILE A 50 -12.99 -5.85 -22.01
C ILE A 50 -12.92 -5.14 -20.65
N PHE A 51 -12.45 -3.89 -20.59
CA PHE A 51 -12.48 -3.10 -19.35
C PHE A 51 -13.91 -2.82 -18.85
N LEU A 52 -14.85 -2.53 -19.76
CA LEU A 52 -16.26 -2.33 -19.40
C LEU A 52 -16.88 -3.64 -18.88
N GLU A 53 -16.61 -4.76 -19.56
CA GLU A 53 -17.07 -6.09 -19.15
C GLU A 53 -16.52 -6.48 -17.76
N GLN A 54 -15.24 -6.24 -17.51
CA GLN A 54 -14.62 -6.46 -16.19
C GLN A 54 -15.30 -5.61 -15.11
N ARG A 55 -15.58 -4.33 -15.41
CA ARG A 55 -16.26 -3.43 -14.47
C ARG A 55 -17.66 -3.91 -14.14
N ASP A 56 -18.42 -4.35 -15.14
CA ASP A 56 -19.79 -4.81 -14.96
C ASP A 56 -19.83 -6.18 -14.25
N PHE A 57 -18.86 -7.06 -14.52
CA PHE A 57 -18.62 -8.27 -13.75
C PHE A 57 -18.38 -7.96 -12.26
N LEU A 58 -17.45 -7.06 -11.94
CA LEU A 58 -17.19 -6.64 -10.56
C LEU A 58 -18.44 -6.06 -9.89
N ARG A 59 -19.23 -5.26 -10.63
CA ARG A 59 -20.49 -4.71 -10.15
C ARG A 59 -21.53 -5.80 -9.87
N SER A 60 -21.63 -6.83 -10.72
CA SER A 60 -22.53 -7.98 -10.52
C SER A 60 -22.20 -8.76 -9.24
N LYS A 61 -20.93 -8.82 -8.86
CA LYS A 61 -20.47 -9.46 -7.62
C LYS A 61 -20.51 -8.52 -6.39
N ASP A 62 -21.09 -7.31 -6.52
CA ASP A 62 -21.10 -6.26 -5.49
C ASP A 62 -19.67 -5.91 -5.00
N ILE A 63 -18.72 -5.86 -5.92
CA ILE A 63 -17.38 -5.31 -5.71
C ILE A 63 -17.36 -3.93 -6.38
N ARG A 64 -17.72 -2.90 -5.61
CA ARG A 64 -17.81 -1.53 -6.13
C ARG A 64 -16.45 -0.85 -6.08
N LEU A 65 -15.90 -0.49 -7.25
CA LEU A 65 -14.66 0.31 -7.37
C LEU A 65 -14.73 1.61 -6.55
N GLY A 66 -15.90 2.26 -6.49
CA GLY A 66 -16.10 3.46 -5.67
C GLY A 66 -15.87 3.24 -4.18
N ARG A 67 -16.20 2.05 -3.63
CA ARG A 67 -15.95 1.74 -2.22
C ARG A 67 -14.45 1.62 -1.96
N GLN A 68 -13.68 1.04 -2.90
CA GLN A 68 -12.23 0.96 -2.81
C GLN A 68 -11.59 2.36 -2.85
N PHE A 69 -12.08 3.23 -3.74
CA PHE A 69 -11.63 4.62 -3.81
C PHE A 69 -11.91 5.40 -2.52
N LEU A 70 -13.11 5.26 -1.95
CA LEU A 70 -13.46 5.89 -0.67
C LEU A 70 -12.54 5.43 0.47
N ILE A 71 -12.17 4.14 0.51
CA ILE A 71 -11.23 3.60 1.51
C ILE A 71 -9.84 4.24 1.33
N ILE A 72 -9.36 4.37 0.09
CA ILE A 72 -8.07 5.00 -0.21
C ILE A 72 -8.09 6.48 0.20
N LEU A 73 -9.15 7.20 -0.16
CA LEU A 73 -9.33 8.60 0.23
C LEU A 73 -9.41 8.78 1.75
N ALA A 74 -10.13 7.91 2.46
CA ALA A 74 -10.21 7.97 3.91
C ALA A 74 -8.83 7.77 4.56
N ASN A 75 -8.07 6.77 4.10
CA ASN A 75 -6.69 6.56 4.58
C ASN A 75 -5.78 7.74 4.26
N GLY A 76 -5.88 8.29 3.04
CA GLY A 76 -5.10 9.45 2.59
C GLY A 76 -5.44 10.71 3.38
N GLY A 77 -6.73 10.96 3.64
CA GLY A 77 -7.21 12.09 4.44
C GLY A 77 -6.68 12.03 5.87
N VAL A 78 -6.78 10.86 6.52
CA VAL A 78 -6.18 10.63 7.84
C VAL A 78 -4.70 10.94 7.86
N PHE A 79 -3.97 10.39 6.87
CA PHE A 79 -2.55 10.62 6.76
C PHE A 79 -2.22 12.11 6.59
N ALA A 80 -2.92 12.80 5.69
CA ALA A 80 -2.72 14.21 5.39
C ALA A 80 -3.00 15.08 6.62
N THR A 81 -4.11 14.86 7.33
CA THR A 81 -4.44 15.61 8.56
C THR A 81 -3.32 15.50 9.59
N GLN A 82 -2.83 14.29 9.85
CA GLN A 82 -1.75 14.08 10.81
C GLN A 82 -0.43 14.69 10.33
N PHE A 83 -0.12 14.54 9.04
CA PHE A 83 1.09 15.10 8.43
C PHE A 83 1.11 16.64 8.55
N PHE A 84 0.05 17.32 8.13
CA PHE A 84 -0.03 18.78 8.20
C PHE A 84 -0.08 19.28 9.65
N ALA A 85 -0.75 18.57 10.57
CA ALA A 85 -0.73 18.93 11.98
C ALA A 85 0.68 18.87 12.57
N ILE A 86 1.43 17.80 12.31
CA ILE A 86 2.81 17.65 12.79
C ILE A 86 3.72 18.69 12.13
N ARG A 87 3.59 18.90 10.82
CA ARG A 87 4.37 19.92 10.12
C ARG A 87 4.11 21.31 10.70
N LYS A 88 2.85 21.63 11.02
CA LYS A 88 2.51 22.92 11.64
C LYS A 88 3.11 23.06 13.03
N MET A 89 3.11 21.99 13.83
CA MET A 89 3.76 21.99 15.16
C MET A 89 5.27 22.21 15.07
N VAL A 90 5.93 21.66 14.06
CA VAL A 90 7.35 21.96 13.76
C VAL A 90 7.52 23.43 13.37
N GLU A 91 6.69 23.94 12.44
CA GLU A 91 6.79 25.32 11.95
C GLU A 91 6.64 26.36 13.06
N VAL A 92 5.81 26.10 14.09
CA VAL A 92 5.63 27.02 15.23
C VAL A 92 6.59 26.76 16.39
N ASN A 93 7.58 25.87 16.22
CA ASN A 93 8.49 25.43 17.29
C ASN A 93 7.73 25.06 18.57
N PHE A 94 6.80 24.11 18.46
CA PHE A 94 5.96 23.72 19.59
C PHE A 94 6.82 23.42 20.84
N PRO A 95 6.44 23.96 22.02
CA PRO A 95 7.27 23.85 23.22
C PRO A 95 7.69 22.41 23.53
N GLY A 96 8.98 22.22 23.79
CA GLY A 96 9.57 20.92 24.11
C GLY A 96 9.88 20.03 22.90
N TRP A 97 9.63 20.45 21.66
CA TRP A 97 9.99 19.62 20.49
C TRP A 97 11.48 19.70 20.13
N SER A 98 12.14 20.81 20.43
CA SER A 98 13.58 20.97 20.19
C SER A 98 14.45 20.12 21.13
N THR A 99 13.91 19.69 22.26
CA THR A 99 14.61 18.87 23.26
C THR A 99 13.90 17.55 23.58
N GLY A 100 12.68 17.35 23.08
CA GLY A 100 11.83 16.19 23.36
C GLY A 100 12.07 15.00 22.44
N GLY A 101 13.13 15.03 21.64
CA GLY A 101 13.58 13.88 20.88
C GLY A 101 14.16 12.76 21.76
N ALA A 102 14.56 11.66 21.14
CA ALA A 102 15.04 10.49 21.85
C ALA A 102 16.22 9.83 21.12
N LEU A 103 17.04 9.07 21.87
CA LEU A 103 18.18 8.32 21.34
C LEU A 103 19.17 9.23 20.59
N TRP A 104 19.26 9.13 19.26
CA TRP A 104 20.19 9.89 18.42
C TRP A 104 19.58 11.15 17.78
N PHE A 105 18.28 11.38 17.94
CA PHE A 105 17.57 12.55 17.41
C PHE A 105 16.97 13.34 18.57
N THR A 106 17.73 14.24 19.17
CA THR A 106 17.29 15.02 20.36
C THR A 106 16.33 16.15 20.02
N ASP A 107 16.40 16.66 18.79
CA ASP A 107 15.55 17.73 18.27
C ASP A 107 14.59 17.17 17.20
N LEU A 108 13.30 17.28 17.47
CA LEU A 108 12.23 16.80 16.60
C LEU A 108 11.92 17.76 15.45
N THR A 109 12.38 19.01 15.52
CA THR A 109 12.09 20.09 14.58
C THR A 109 13.06 20.12 13.40
N ILE A 110 14.28 19.59 13.59
CA ILE A 110 15.30 19.51 12.54
C ILE A 110 15.31 18.13 11.87
N SER A 111 15.94 18.05 10.69
CA SER A 111 16.15 16.77 10.00
C SER A 111 17.13 15.87 10.77
N ASP A 112 16.96 14.55 10.68
CA ASP A 112 17.84 13.58 11.36
C ASP A 112 19.28 13.68 10.81
N PRO A 113 20.27 14.08 11.63
CA PRO A 113 21.64 14.26 11.19
C PRO A 113 22.32 12.96 10.72
N TYR A 114 21.82 11.80 11.16
CA TYR A 114 22.39 10.49 10.81
C TYR A 114 21.63 9.77 9.70
N TYR A 115 20.54 10.36 9.18
CA TYR A 115 19.65 9.75 8.18
C TYR A 115 19.08 8.38 8.59
N ALA A 116 19.16 8.00 9.87
CA ALA A 116 18.70 6.71 10.35
C ALA A 116 17.16 6.62 10.35
N LEU A 117 16.47 7.68 10.77
CA LEU A 117 15.01 7.79 10.73
C LEU A 117 14.44 7.75 9.29
N PRO A 118 14.99 8.52 8.31
CA PRO A 118 14.65 8.35 6.90
C PRO A 118 14.85 6.92 6.40
N LEU A 119 15.96 6.27 6.75
CA LEU A 119 16.25 4.90 6.33
C LEU A 119 15.23 3.91 6.92
N ILE A 120 14.94 3.99 8.21
CA ILE A 120 13.93 3.15 8.87
C ILE A 120 12.54 3.39 8.26
N SER A 121 12.18 4.65 7.97
CA SER A 121 10.92 5.00 7.31
C SER A 121 10.79 4.34 5.94
N ALA A 122 11.85 4.40 5.13
CA ALA A 122 11.90 3.80 3.81
C ALA A 122 11.80 2.26 3.87
N VAL A 123 12.60 1.62 4.73
CA VAL A 123 12.59 0.16 4.90
C VAL A 123 11.22 -0.32 5.38
N THR A 124 10.68 0.30 6.42
CA THR A 124 9.36 -0.07 6.96
C THR A 124 8.24 0.14 5.94
N MET A 125 8.29 1.21 5.14
CA MET A 125 7.33 1.43 4.07
C MET A 125 7.44 0.37 2.97
N GLY A 126 8.66 -0.05 2.61
CA GLY A 126 8.88 -1.16 1.67
C GLY A 126 8.27 -2.46 2.17
N ILE A 127 8.40 -2.76 3.46
CA ILE A 127 7.75 -3.93 4.08
C ILE A 127 6.22 -3.80 4.04
N VAL A 128 5.67 -2.63 4.40
CA VAL A 128 4.22 -2.36 4.33
C VAL A 128 3.70 -2.55 2.91
N ALA A 129 4.39 -2.01 1.90
CA ALA A 129 4.02 -2.14 0.50
C ALA A 129 4.03 -3.61 0.06
N ARG A 130 5.09 -4.35 0.42
CA ARG A 130 5.21 -5.78 0.12
C ARG A 130 4.07 -6.59 0.75
N VAL A 131 3.81 -6.38 2.04
CA VAL A 131 2.72 -7.06 2.76
C VAL A 131 1.36 -6.68 2.16
N GLY A 132 1.15 -5.42 1.81
CA GLY A 132 -0.08 -4.95 1.16
C GLY A 132 -0.33 -5.64 -0.19
N ILE A 133 0.72 -5.85 -0.99
CA ILE A 133 0.67 -6.62 -2.23
C ILE A 133 0.34 -8.09 -1.92
N GLU A 134 1.05 -8.74 -1.00
CA GLU A 134 0.81 -10.15 -0.64
C GLU A 134 -0.60 -10.41 -0.11
N MET A 135 -1.19 -9.44 0.59
CA MET A 135 -2.55 -9.53 1.12
C MET A 135 -3.63 -9.31 0.06
N GLY A 136 -3.28 -8.89 -1.16
CA GLY A 136 -4.24 -8.68 -2.26
C GLY A 136 -4.88 -7.30 -2.30
N THR A 137 -4.40 -6.34 -1.49
CA THR A 137 -4.93 -4.97 -1.46
C THR A 137 -4.70 -4.19 -2.77
N SER A 138 -3.85 -4.72 -3.66
CA SER A 138 -3.42 -4.01 -4.89
C SER A 138 -3.09 -4.92 -6.08
N THR A 139 -3.21 -6.25 -5.98
CA THR A 139 -2.54 -7.17 -6.92
C THR A 139 -3.22 -7.39 -8.26
N ASP A 140 -4.56 -7.36 -8.34
CA ASP A 140 -5.21 -7.92 -9.52
C ASP A 140 -5.18 -6.95 -10.72
N GLN A 141 -4.89 -5.67 -10.46
CA GLN A 141 -4.77 -4.62 -11.47
C GLN A 141 -3.34 -4.09 -11.63
N MET A 142 -2.37 -4.57 -10.84
CA MET A 142 -0.99 -4.08 -10.89
C MET A 142 -0.15 -4.79 -11.95
N GLY A 143 0.23 -4.03 -12.98
CA GLY A 143 1.22 -4.46 -13.96
C GLY A 143 2.60 -4.69 -13.32
N PRO A 144 3.47 -5.54 -13.91
CA PRO A 144 4.79 -5.85 -13.37
C PRO A 144 5.66 -4.62 -13.08
N GLY A 145 5.64 -3.61 -13.95
CA GLY A 145 6.38 -2.35 -13.76
C GLY A 145 5.87 -1.54 -12.55
N MET A 146 4.55 -1.42 -12.38
CA MET A 146 3.96 -0.74 -11.22
C MET A 146 4.30 -1.45 -9.92
N ARG A 147 4.30 -2.79 -9.92
CA ARG A 147 4.72 -3.59 -8.77
C ARG A 147 6.18 -3.36 -8.40
N LEU A 148 7.09 -3.34 -9.38
CA LEU A 148 8.51 -3.02 -9.13
C LEU A 148 8.69 -1.59 -8.61
N GLY A 149 7.96 -0.63 -9.20
CA GLY A 149 7.93 0.75 -8.73
C GLY A 149 7.48 0.87 -7.27
N MET A 150 6.44 0.13 -6.85
CA MET A 150 6.01 0.13 -5.45
C MET A 150 6.95 -0.59 -4.49
N LEU A 151 7.64 -1.65 -4.94
CA LEU A 151 8.52 -2.42 -4.07
C LEU A 151 9.89 -1.75 -3.89
N TYR A 152 10.40 -1.06 -4.91
CA TYR A 152 11.76 -0.50 -4.91
C TYR A 152 11.78 1.02 -5.08
N GLY A 153 10.97 1.55 -6.00
CA GLY A 153 10.90 2.99 -6.25
C GLY A 153 10.28 3.78 -5.10
N LEU A 154 9.20 3.27 -4.50
CA LEU A 154 8.51 3.93 -3.39
C LEU A 154 9.41 4.05 -2.15
N PRO A 155 10.08 3.00 -1.65
CA PRO A 155 11.03 3.14 -0.53
C PRO A 155 12.14 4.15 -0.82
N LEU A 156 12.71 4.15 -2.03
CA LEU A 156 13.74 5.11 -2.42
C LEU A 156 13.22 6.55 -2.39
N PHE A 157 12.04 6.78 -2.96
CA PHE A 157 11.39 8.09 -2.91
C PHE A 157 11.14 8.54 -1.47
N ILE A 158 10.64 7.64 -0.62
CA ILE A 158 10.38 7.93 0.80
C ILE A 158 11.68 8.28 1.52
N PHE A 159 12.79 7.59 1.25
CA PHE A 159 14.09 7.94 1.83
C PHE A 159 14.51 9.36 1.45
N ILE A 160 14.47 9.69 0.16
CA ILE A 160 14.88 11.01 -0.37
C ILE A 160 13.97 12.14 0.16
N ALA A 161 12.66 11.89 0.24
CA ALA A 161 11.71 12.86 0.77
C ALA A 161 11.89 13.05 2.29
N SER A 162 11.96 11.95 3.05
CA SER A 162 12.08 11.98 4.51
C SER A 162 13.41 12.58 4.98
N SER A 163 14.47 12.45 4.18
CA SER A 163 15.78 13.07 4.46
C SER A 163 15.74 14.61 4.52
N ARG A 164 14.68 15.24 4.01
CA ARG A 164 14.47 16.70 4.05
C ARG A 164 13.43 17.11 5.09
N PHE A 165 12.83 16.15 5.78
CA PHE A 165 11.77 16.40 6.74
C PHE A 165 12.32 16.42 8.16
N ALA A 166 11.67 17.22 9.00
CA ALA A 166 11.91 17.22 10.43
C ALA A 166 11.75 15.81 11.03
N SER A 167 12.55 15.49 12.04
CA SER A 167 12.57 14.18 12.69
C SER A 167 11.20 13.77 13.22
N ALA A 168 10.37 14.72 13.68
CA ALA A 168 8.99 14.47 14.08
C ALA A 168 8.14 13.79 12.98
N LEU A 169 8.29 14.23 11.73
CA LEU A 169 7.56 13.67 10.60
C LEU A 169 8.04 12.25 10.29
N CYS A 170 9.35 12.01 10.38
CA CYS A 170 9.93 10.69 10.20
C CYS A 170 9.49 9.73 11.30
N VAL A 171 9.49 10.15 12.57
CA VAL A 171 8.98 9.37 13.70
C VAL A 171 7.51 9.02 13.51
N TYR A 172 6.68 9.98 13.09
CA TYR A 172 5.29 9.70 12.74
C TYR A 172 5.19 8.65 11.64
N TRP A 173 6.00 8.77 10.58
CA TRP A 173 5.99 7.83 9.45
C TRP A 173 6.40 6.41 9.86
N CYS A 174 7.50 6.27 10.62
CA CYS A 174 7.94 5.01 11.21
C CYS A 174 6.83 4.36 12.04
N THR A 175 6.25 5.12 12.96
CA THR A 175 5.21 4.60 13.87
C THR A 175 3.93 4.27 13.11
N SER A 176 3.62 5.06 12.09
CA SER A 176 2.56 4.79 11.12
C SER A 176 2.73 3.42 10.47
N ASN A 177 3.91 3.17 9.90
CA ASN A 177 4.21 1.93 9.19
C ASN A 177 4.16 0.75 10.15
N PHE A 178 4.67 0.92 11.38
CA PHE A 178 4.60 -0.10 12.41
C PHE A 178 3.16 -0.51 12.74
N ILE A 179 2.24 0.44 12.94
CA ILE A 179 0.81 0.12 13.13
C ILE A 179 0.25 -0.64 11.92
N SER A 180 0.56 -0.21 10.70
CA SER A 180 0.10 -0.89 9.48
C SER A 180 0.58 -2.34 9.43
N LEU A 181 1.82 -2.62 9.86
CA LEU A 181 2.35 -3.98 9.96
C LEU A 181 1.66 -4.79 11.07
N VAL A 182 1.39 -4.18 12.23
CA VAL A 182 0.63 -4.81 13.31
C VAL A 182 -0.77 -5.19 12.84
N TYR A 183 -1.48 -4.30 12.15
CA TYR A 183 -2.78 -4.61 11.56
C TYR A 183 -2.69 -5.74 10.54
N ALA A 184 -1.70 -5.69 9.64
CA ALA A 184 -1.52 -6.74 8.66
C ALA A 184 -1.20 -8.10 9.30
N ALA A 185 -0.41 -8.13 10.38
CA ALA A 185 -0.14 -9.34 11.16
C ALA A 185 -1.40 -9.83 11.87
N ALA A 186 -2.15 -8.93 12.52
CA ALA A 186 -3.40 -9.25 13.20
C ALA A 186 -4.44 -9.84 12.24
N PHE A 187 -4.57 -9.30 11.03
CA PHE A 187 -5.50 -9.82 10.02
C PHE A 187 -5.07 -11.16 9.39
N LYS A 188 -3.86 -11.65 9.66
CA LYS A 188 -3.47 -13.04 9.32
C LYS A 188 -3.99 -14.05 10.34
N VAL A 189 -4.31 -13.63 11.56
CA VAL A 189 -4.76 -14.52 12.65
C VAL A 189 -6.24 -14.90 12.45
N PRO A 190 -6.58 -16.20 12.34
CA PRO A 190 -7.95 -16.65 12.07
C PRO A 190 -8.98 -16.18 13.11
N VAL A 191 -8.59 -16.13 14.39
CA VAL A 191 -9.45 -15.68 15.50
C VAL A 191 -9.88 -14.23 15.31
N ILE A 192 -8.93 -13.35 14.97
CA ILE A 192 -9.18 -11.93 14.72
C ILE A 192 -10.08 -11.76 13.49
N ARG A 193 -9.84 -12.53 12.44
CA ARG A 193 -10.69 -12.51 11.24
C ARG A 193 -12.12 -12.94 11.54
N LYS A 194 -12.31 -13.98 12.37
CA LYS A 194 -13.63 -14.45 12.80
C LYS A 194 -14.33 -13.37 13.63
N ALA A 195 -13.63 -12.76 14.58
CA ALA A 195 -14.17 -11.67 15.41
C ALA A 195 -14.67 -10.48 14.57
N PHE A 196 -13.94 -10.12 13.50
CA PHE A 196 -14.31 -9.00 12.62
C PHE A 196 -15.14 -9.40 11.39
N ASN A 197 -15.58 -10.66 11.26
CA ASN A 197 -16.31 -11.18 10.10
C ASN A 197 -15.57 -10.94 8.77
N ILE A 198 -14.26 -11.18 8.74
CA ILE A 198 -13.42 -11.07 7.54
C ILE A 198 -13.40 -12.46 6.86
N PRO A 199 -13.94 -12.60 5.63
CA PRO A 199 -13.94 -13.88 4.92
C PRO A 199 -12.52 -14.41 4.71
N PRO A 200 -12.31 -15.74 4.63
CA PRO A 200 -11.00 -16.30 4.30
C PRO A 200 -10.54 -15.80 2.93
N VAL A 201 -9.23 -15.58 2.79
CA VAL A 201 -8.63 -15.19 1.51
C VAL A 201 -8.28 -16.50 0.83
N VAL A 202 -8.84 -16.74 -0.36
CA VAL A 202 -8.50 -17.93 -1.15
C VAL A 202 -7.08 -17.71 -1.68
N ARG A 203 -6.12 -18.50 -1.18
CA ARG A 203 -4.75 -18.49 -1.70
C ARG A 203 -4.73 -19.33 -2.96
N HIS A 204 -4.65 -18.67 -4.12
CA HIS A 204 -4.33 -19.35 -5.36
C HIS A 204 -2.82 -19.49 -5.50
N GLU A 205 -2.34 -20.67 -5.87
CA GLU A 205 -0.93 -20.91 -6.15
C GLU A 205 -0.50 -20.02 -7.32
N LYS A 206 0.59 -19.27 -7.14
CA LYS A 206 1.19 -18.50 -8.25
C LYS A 206 1.65 -19.49 -9.32
N LYS A 207 1.17 -19.36 -10.56
CA LYS A 207 1.77 -20.05 -11.71
C LYS A 207 3.29 -19.76 -11.70
N LYS A 208 4.11 -20.82 -11.73
CA LYS A 208 5.61 -20.80 -11.71
C LYS A 208 6.28 -19.83 -12.71
N GLY A 209 5.53 -19.26 -13.66
CA GLY A 209 6.03 -18.31 -14.67
C GLY A 209 6.30 -16.88 -14.19
N GLU A 210 5.69 -16.38 -13.10
CA GLU A 210 5.88 -14.97 -12.66
C GLU A 210 7.32 -14.66 -12.19
N LEU A 211 8.03 -15.65 -11.64
CA LEU A 211 9.45 -15.53 -11.27
C LEU A 211 10.35 -15.41 -12.52
N GLY A 212 9.99 -16.12 -13.59
CA GLY A 212 10.65 -16.01 -14.90
C GLY A 212 10.42 -14.64 -15.53
N THR A 213 9.26 -14.01 -15.32
CA THR A 213 8.94 -12.69 -15.90
C THR A 213 9.78 -11.57 -15.29
N ILE A 214 10.08 -11.60 -13.99
CA ILE A 214 10.94 -10.59 -13.34
C ILE A 214 12.39 -10.76 -13.83
N ALA A 215 12.88 -12.00 -13.91
CA ALA A 215 14.22 -12.30 -14.42
C ALA A 215 14.35 -11.94 -15.92
N ALA A 216 13.31 -12.22 -16.72
CA ALA A 216 13.26 -11.86 -18.14
C ALA A 216 13.16 -10.34 -18.37
N MET A 217 12.42 -9.62 -17.53
CA MET A 217 12.34 -8.16 -17.62
C MET A 217 13.69 -7.50 -17.28
N TYR A 218 14.42 -8.04 -16.28
CA TYR A 218 15.76 -7.58 -15.95
C TYR A 218 16.77 -7.86 -17.08
N LYS A 219 16.58 -8.95 -17.82
CA LYS A 219 17.40 -9.33 -18.98
C LYS A 219 17.14 -8.41 -20.19
N ASN A 220 15.89 -8.03 -20.43
CA ASN A 220 15.51 -7.08 -21.50
C ASN A 220 15.88 -5.62 -21.21
N TYR A 221 16.13 -5.23 -19.97
CA TYR A 221 16.58 -3.87 -19.62
C TYR A 221 18.11 -3.69 -19.78
N LYS A 222 18.85 -4.79 -19.95
CA LYS A 222 20.32 -4.83 -20.05
C LYS A 222 20.84 -5.18 -21.45
N GLY A 223 19.97 -5.33 -22.45
CA GLY A 223 20.31 -5.52 -23.86
C GLY A 223 19.80 -4.36 -24.68
#